data_AF-G5J3Q1-F1
#
_entry.id   AF-G5J3Q1-F1
#
_cell.length_a   1.000
_cell.length_b   1.000
_cell.length_c   1.000
_cell.angle_alpha   90.00
_cell.angle_beta   90.00
_cell.angle_gamma   90.00
#
_symmetry.space_group_name_H-M   'P 1'
#
loop_
_entity.id
_entity.type
_entity.pdbx_description
1 polymer ?
#
loop_
_entity_poly.entity_id
_entity_poly.type
_entity_poly.pdbx_seq_one_letter_code
_entity_poly.pdbx_strand_id
1 'polypeptide(L)' 'MIQVTLSQDILSGISKLADQFNLSVDELLQEISQGKLTVIDTETLEDLLDVRDAIIAEKDPDNQERVSWEDIKQDLEL' A
#
# COMPACT_ATOMS: atom_id res chain seq x y z
N MET A 1 -32.50 -4.12 -8.16
CA MET A 1 -31.30 -4.53 -8.89
C MET A 1 -30.61 -3.27 -9.39
N ILE A 2 -29.37 -3.04 -8.99
CA ILE A 2 -28.57 -1.94 -9.53
C ILE A 2 -27.87 -2.51 -10.77
N GLN A 3 -28.18 -1.96 -11.94
CA GLN A 3 -27.54 -2.34 -13.19
C GLN A 3 -26.47 -1.28 -13.51
N VAL A 4 -25.22 -1.71 -13.61
CA VAL A 4 -24.10 -0.86 -13.98
C VAL A 4 -23.65 -1.26 -15.38
N THR A 5 -23.48 -0.27 -16.25
CA THR A 5 -22.91 -0.48 -17.59
C THR A 5 -21.45 -0.05 -17.56
N LEU A 6 -20.56 -0.97 -17.94
CA LEU A 6 -19.12 -0.72 -18.03
C LEU A 6 -18.69 -0.77 -19.51
N SER A 7 -17.62 -0.05 -19.85
CA SER A 7 -16.96 -0.28 -21.13
C SER A 7 -16.31 -1.66 -21.13
N GLN A 8 -16.14 -2.23 -22.32
CA GLN A 8 -15.50 -3.54 -22.48
C GLN A 8 -14.06 -3.54 -21.95
N ASP A 9 -13.33 -2.43 -22.10
CA ASP A 9 -11.96 -2.29 -21.61
C ASP A 9 -11.88 -2.34 -20.08
N ILE A 10 -12.80 -1.65 -19.39
CA ILE A 10 -12.87 -1.67 -17.93
C ILE A 10 -13.21 -3.07 -17.43
N LEU A 11 -14.22 -3.72 -18.06
CA LEU A 11 -14.60 -5.08 -17.69
C LEU A 11 -13.43 -6.06 -17.89
N SER A 12 -12.69 -5.93 -18.99
CA SER A 12 -11.50 -6.76 -19.24
C SER A 12 -10.42 -6.53 -18.19
N GLY A 13 -10.21 -5.30 -17.76
CA GLY A 13 -9.29 -4.97 -16.66
C GLY A 13 -9.70 -5.62 -15.34
N ILE A 14 -10.98 -5.52 -14.97
CA ILE A 14 -11.51 -6.13 -13.74
C ILE A 14 -11.40 -7.66 -13.80
N SER A 15 -11.72 -8.29 -14.93
CA SER A 15 -11.57 -9.73 -15.11
C SER A 15 -10.12 -10.18 -14.94
N LYS A 16 -9.15 -9.47 -15.53
CA LYS A 16 -7.73 -9.78 -15.36
C LYS A 16 -7.28 -9.66 -13.91
N LEU A 17 -7.76 -8.65 -13.18
CA LEU A 17 -7.48 -8.52 -11.74
C LEU A 17 -8.07 -9.69 -10.97
N ALA A 18 -9.33 -10.06 -11.24
CA ALA A 18 -9.97 -11.20 -10.58
C ALA A 18 -9.17 -12.50 -10.80
N ASP A 19 -8.71 -12.75 -12.03
CA ASP A 19 -7.87 -13.90 -12.37
C ASP A 19 -6.55 -13.92 -11.58
N GLN A 20 -5.91 -12.76 -11.37
CA GLN A 20 -4.67 -12.65 -10.58
C GLN A 20 -4.87 -13.05 -9.10
N PHE A 21 -6.07 -12.82 -8.57
CA PHE A 21 -6.44 -13.25 -7.22
C PHE A 21 -7.07 -14.65 -7.18
N ASN A 22 -7.19 -15.33 -8.33
CA ASN A 22 -7.91 -16.60 -8.47
C ASN A 22 -9.36 -16.50 -7.95
N LEU A 23 -10.03 -15.40 -8.28
CA LEU A 23 -11.42 -15.10 -7.94
C LEU A 23 -12.24 -14.89 -9.21
N SER A 24 -13.56 -15.07 -9.12
CA SER A 24 -14.49 -14.49 -10.08
C SER A 24 -14.61 -12.97 -9.88
N VAL A 25 -15.12 -12.26 -10.89
CA VAL A 25 -15.39 -10.81 -10.79
C VAL A 25 -16.33 -10.48 -9.63
N ASP A 26 -17.37 -11.28 -9.44
CA ASP A 26 -18.35 -11.08 -8.36
C ASP A 26 -17.70 -11.28 -6.98
N GLU A 27 -16.86 -12.31 -6.82
CA GLU A 27 -16.11 -12.55 -5.60
C GLU A 27 -15.11 -11.42 -5.31
N LEU A 28 -14.37 -10.95 -6.32
CA LEU A 28 -13.45 -9.81 -6.19
C LEU A 28 -14.19 -8.57 -5.65
N LEU A 29 -15.32 -8.22 -6.28
CA LEU A 29 -16.13 -7.07 -5.86
C LEU A 29 -16.75 -7.28 -4.48
N GLN A 30 -17.15 -8.50 -4.15
CA GLN A 30 -17.68 -8.84 -2.83
C GLN A 30 -16.61 -8.70 -1.75
N GLU A 31 -15.40 -9.19 -1.98
CA GLU A 31 -14.27 -9.06 -1.05
C GLU A 31 -13.86 -7.59 -0.85
N ILE A 32 -13.91 -6.76 -1.91
CA ILE A 32 -13.76 -5.31 -1.81
C ILE A 32 -14.87 -4.69 -0.96
N SER A 33 -16.13 -5.06 -1.21
CA SER A 33 -17.27 -4.52 -0.46
C SER A 33 -17.27 -4.89 1.03
N GLN A 34 -16.67 -6.04 1.36
CA GLN A 34 -16.50 -6.52 2.73
C GLN A 34 -15.26 -5.95 3.42
N GLY A 35 -14.45 -5.15 2.71
CA GLY A 35 -13.20 -4.60 3.24
C GLY A 35 -12.08 -5.64 3.44
N LYS A 36 -12.23 -6.84 2.86
CA LYS A 36 -11.19 -7.87 2.87
C LYS A 36 -10.13 -7.60 1.80
N LEU A 37 -10.54 -6.94 0.71
CA LEU A 37 -9.65 -6.32 -0.27
C LEU A 37 -9.87 -4.81 -0.26
N THR A 38 -8.79 -4.06 -0.46
CA THR A 38 -8.82 -2.60 -0.52
C THR A 38 -8.20 -2.13 -1.83
N VAL A 39 -8.83 -1.14 -2.46
CA VAL A 39 -8.22 -0.39 -3.56
C VAL A 39 -7.57 0.83 -2.93
N ILE A 40 -6.26 0.94 -3.07
CA ILE A 40 -5.45 2.00 -2.46
C ILE A 40 -4.60 2.66 -3.55
N ASP A 41 -4.41 3.97 -3.41
CA ASP A 41 -3.47 4.71 -4.23
C ASP A 41 -2.03 4.30 -3.92
N THR A 42 -1.15 4.30 -4.92
CA THR A 42 0.22 3.84 -4.76
C THR A 42 1.05 4.70 -3.82
N GLU A 43 0.86 6.03 -3.83
CA GLU A 43 1.57 6.95 -2.93
C GLU A 43 1.11 6.73 -1.48
N THR A 44 -0.20 6.55 -1.29
CA THR A 44 -0.74 6.24 0.05
C THR A 44 -0.24 4.89 0.56
N LEU A 45 -0.10 3.90 -0.32
CA LEU A 45 0.48 2.61 0.06
C LEU A 45 1.95 2.76 0.46
N GLU A 46 2.73 3.53 -0.29
CA GLU A 46 4.14 3.85 0.03
C GLU A 46 4.26 4.49 1.40
N ASP A 47 3.49 5.53 1.70
CA ASP A 47 3.48 6.19 3.02
C ASP A 47 3.22 5.20 4.17
N LEU A 48 2.27 4.28 4.00
CA LEU A 48 1.96 3.27 5.02
C LEU A 48 3.10 2.25 5.19
N LEU A 49 3.78 1.90 4.09
CA LEU A 49 4.93 1.01 4.11
C LEU A 49 6.13 1.69 4.77
N ASP A 50 6.36 2.97 4.50
CA ASP A 50 7.43 3.76 5.11
C ASP A 50 7.26 3.86 6.61
N VAL A 51 6.03 4.09 7.09
CA VAL A 51 5.74 4.08 8.54
C VAL A 51 6.02 2.71 9.15
N ARG A 52 5.60 1.63 8.48
CA ARG A 52 5.89 0.26 8.95
C ARG A 52 7.40 0.03 9.02
N ASP A 53 8.14 0.45 8.00
CA ASP A 53 9.56 0.20 7.87
C ASP A 53 10.36 1.03 8.88
N ALA A 54 9.94 2.28 9.15
CA ALA A 54 10.48 3.09 10.23
C ALA A 54 10.28 2.44 11.60
N ILE A 55 9.09 1.87 11.88
CA ILE A 55 8.83 1.14 13.14
C ILE A 55 9.70 -0.10 13.26
N ILE A 56 9.95 -0.81 12.16
CA ILE A 56 10.85 -1.99 12.15
C ILE A 56 12.28 -1.54 12.43
N ALA A 57 12.76 -0.50 11.74
CA ALA A 57 14.09 0.05 11.92
C ALA A 57 14.32 0.57 13.35
N GLU A 58 13.31 1.21 13.97
CA GLU A 58 13.37 1.69 15.35
C GLU A 58 13.45 0.54 16.38
N LYS A 59 12.99 -0.66 16.04
CA LYS A 59 13.10 -1.82 16.94
C LYS A 59 14.46 -2.51 16.88
N ASP A 60 15.26 -2.21 15.85
CA ASP A 60 16.60 -2.76 15.70
C ASP A 60 17.56 -2.07 16.69
N PRO A 61 18.17 -2.82 17.64
CA PRO A 61 19.14 -2.26 18.59
C PRO A 61 20.31 -1.55 17.91
N ASP A 62 20.72 -2.00 16.73
CA ASP A 62 21.86 -1.42 15.99
C ASP A 62 21.51 -0.03 15.45
N ASN A 63 20.23 0.29 15.27
CA ASN A 63 19.74 1.60 14.84
C ASN A 63 19.40 2.54 16.02
N GLN A 64 19.70 2.15 17.26
CA GLN A 64 19.36 2.95 18.45
C GLN A 64 20.47 3.89 18.92
N GLU A 65 21.61 3.93 18.22
CA GLU A 65 22.65 4.91 18.52
C GLU A 65 22.07 6.34 18.48
N ARG A 66 22.37 7.13 19.51
CA ARG A 66 21.94 8.52 19.61
C ARG A 66 23.13 9.41 19.28
N VAL A 67 23.01 10.16 18.21
CA VAL A 67 23.99 11.15 17.76
C VAL A 67 23.58 12.55 18.22
N SER A 68 24.55 13.43 18.51
CA SER A 68 24.22 14.80 18.88
C SER A 68 23.78 15.59 17.65
N TRP A 69 22.98 16.64 17.86
CA TRP A 69 22.55 17.51 16.76
C TRP A 69 23.72 18.30 16.19
N GLU A 70 24.72 18.60 17.00
CA GLU A 70 25.97 19.24 16.61
C GLU A 70 26.77 18.37 15.63
N ASP A 71 26.89 17.06 15.89
CA ASP A 71 27.58 16.12 15.00
C ASP A 71 26.85 16.02 13.65
N ILE A 72 25.51 15.92 13.66
CA ILE A 72 24.71 15.88 12.43
C ILE A 72 24.88 17.15 11.59
N LYS A 73 24.91 18.33 12.21
CA LYS A 73 25.14 19.59 11.49
C LYS A 73 26.50 19.61 10.82
N GLN A 74 27.52 19.17 11.55
CA GLN A 74 28.87 19.10 11.01
C GLN A 74 28.93 18.16 9.79
N ASP A 75 28.29 17.00 9.86
CA ASP A 75 28.26 16.02 8.76
C ASP A 75 27.45 16.51 7.54
N LEU A 76 26.41 17.31 7.76
CA LEU A 76 25.57 17.89 6.70
C LEU A 76 26.06 19.24 6.16
N GLU A 77 27.18 19.75 6.68
CA GLU A 77 27.73 21.08 6.35
C GLU A 77 26.73 22.25 6.62
N LEU A 78 25.95 22.15 7.70
CA LEU A 78 24.91 23.12 8.11
C LEU A 78 25.30 24.00 9.33
#